data_AF-R7Q2E0-F1
#
_entry.id   AF-R7Q2E0-F1
#
_cell.length_a   1.000
_cell.length_b   1.000
_cell.length_c   1.000
_cell.angle_alpha   90.00
_cell.angle_beta   90.00
_cell.angle_gamma   90.00
#
_symmetry.space_group_name_H-M   'P 1'
#
loop_
_entity.id
_entity.type
_entity.pdbx_description
1 polymer ?
#
loop_
_entity_poly.entity_id
_entity_poly.type
_entity_poly.pdbx_seq_one_letter_code
_entity_poly.pdbx_strand_id
1 'polypeptide(L)'
;MAVLASPFTLIGTLVTGNFVAKRSPLEVYLYGYALRFILSLTGPACVSFLKAQEGVVSTTFYFLILFITIMYSFASECLMFVGVGAFFLNVSSSSIHVAGSYLTLLNTSSNMGGTWHKALTLWLVDRLTWREDCIIPPDAAAGTLCPVKYDGYYVISTALVPVAAVIGLYFAKTLPWLAKLPDSSWKASKR
;
A
#
# COMPACT_ATOMS: atom_id res chain seq x y z
N MET A 1 -13.07 1.71 10.32
CA MET A 1 -11.87 0.86 10.57
C MET A 1 -10.64 1.66 11.01
N ALA A 2 -10.36 2.85 10.45
CA ALA A 2 -9.23 3.70 10.89
C ALA A 2 -9.21 4.03 12.40
N VAL A 3 -10.38 4.19 13.02
CA VAL A 3 -10.51 4.49 14.46
C VAL A 3 -10.08 3.30 15.35
N LEU A 4 -10.28 2.06 14.90
CA LEU A 4 -9.90 0.87 15.68
C LEU A 4 -8.41 0.56 15.55
N ALA A 5 -7.81 0.87 14.40
CA ALA A 5 -6.39 0.63 14.14
C ALA A 5 -5.49 1.77 14.66
N SER A 6 -5.99 3.01 14.76
CA SER A 6 -5.21 4.18 15.14
C SER A 6 -4.42 4.07 16.46
N PRO A 7 -4.95 3.52 17.58
CA PRO A 7 -4.15 3.37 18.80
C PRO A 7 -2.98 2.38 18.60
N PHE A 8 -3.20 1.30 17.85
CA PHE A 8 -2.17 0.33 17.54
C PHE A 8 -1.10 0.90 16.59
N THR A 9 -1.52 1.67 15.58
CA THR A 9 -0.59 2.40 14.72
C THR A 9 0.25 3.37 15.54
N LEU A 10 -0.36 4.15 16.45
CA LEU A 10 0.38 5.13 17.24
C LEU A 10 1.50 4.46 18.07
N ILE A 11 1.16 3.41 18.81
CA ILE A 11 2.12 2.65 19.60
C ILE A 11 3.17 1.99 18.68
N GLY A 12 2.73 1.41 17.57
CA GLY A 12 3.61 0.78 16.58
C GLY A 12 4.60 1.75 15.95
N THR A 13 4.20 2.99 15.72
CA THR A 13 5.04 4.08 15.21
C THR A 13 6.15 4.43 16.20
N LEU A 14 5.82 4.52 17.50
CA LEU A 14 6.80 4.79 18.56
C LEU A 14 7.84 3.67 18.67
N VAL A 15 7.39 2.41 18.64
CA VAL A 15 8.28 1.24 18.66
C VAL A 15 9.15 1.22 17.41
N THR A 16 8.57 1.50 16.25
CA THR A 16 9.31 1.51 14.98
C THR A 16 10.32 2.65 14.91
N GLY A 17 10.06 3.80 15.53
CA GLY A 17 11.05 4.88 15.64
C GLY A 17 12.34 4.41 16.32
N ASN A 18 12.24 3.65 17.41
CA ASN A 18 13.39 3.02 18.06
C ASN A 18 14.06 1.96 17.18
N PHE A 19 13.28 1.24 16.36
CA PHE A 19 13.80 0.24 15.44
C PHE A 19 14.59 0.87 14.29
N VAL A 20 14.09 1.98 13.74
CA VAL A 20 14.75 2.80 12.72
C VAL A 20 16.02 3.46 13.27
N ALA A 21 16.07 3.81 14.55
CA ALA A 21 17.32 4.33 15.14
C ALA A 21 18.43 3.26 15.23
N LYS A 22 18.06 1.97 15.32
CA LYS A 22 19.00 0.83 15.45
C LYS A 22 19.39 0.21 14.11
N ARG A 23 18.60 0.41 13.06
CA ARG A 23 18.73 -0.19 11.71
C ARG A 23 18.79 0.90 10.65
N SER A 24 19.02 0.57 9.38
CA SER A 24 18.85 1.59 8.34
C SER A 24 17.35 1.90 8.11
N PRO A 25 16.94 3.17 7.94
CA PRO A 25 15.55 3.53 7.62
C PRO A 25 14.98 2.79 6.41
N LEU A 26 15.82 2.54 5.39
CA LEU A 26 15.42 1.84 4.16
C LEU A 26 15.30 0.32 4.35
N GLU A 27 16.02 -0.28 5.31
CA GLU A 27 15.81 -1.69 5.67
C GLU A 27 14.46 -1.89 6.35
N VAL A 28 14.07 -0.97 7.24
CA VAL A 28 12.75 -0.99 7.87
C VAL A 28 11.64 -0.87 6.84
N TYR A 29 11.83 0.01 5.84
CA TYR A 29 10.91 0.10 4.70
C TYR A 29 10.79 -1.23 3.94
N LEU A 30 11.90 -1.93 3.67
CA LEU A 30 11.88 -3.21 2.96
C LEU A 30 11.16 -4.32 3.75
N TYR A 31 11.33 -4.38 5.08
CA TYR A 31 10.56 -5.30 5.92
C TYR A 31 9.06 -5.02 5.85
N GLY A 32 8.68 -3.74 5.90
CA GLY A 32 7.29 -3.31 5.73
C GLY A 32 6.73 -3.67 4.35
N TYR A 33 7.52 -3.45 3.29
CA TYR A 33 7.14 -3.82 1.93
C TYR A 33 6.89 -5.32 1.80
N ALA A 34 7.81 -6.16 2.29
CA ALA A 34 7.69 -7.61 2.23
C ALA A 34 6.45 -8.12 2.98
N LEU A 35 6.23 -7.63 4.21
CA LEU A 35 5.04 -7.96 4.99
C LEU A 35 3.75 -7.55 4.28
N ARG A 36 3.70 -6.31 3.76
CA ARG A 36 2.55 -5.79 3.02
C ARG A 36 2.28 -6.59 1.74
N PHE A 37 3.31 -6.99 1.02
CA PHE A 37 3.18 -7.81 -0.19
C PHE A 37 2.51 -9.14 0.14
N ILE A 38 2.99 -9.87 1.16
CA ILE A 38 2.41 -11.15 1.60
C ILE A 38 0.94 -10.97 2.02
N LEU A 39 0.65 -9.96 2.84
CA LEU A 39 -0.72 -9.65 3.27
C LEU A 39 -1.64 -9.25 2.10
N SER A 40 -1.11 -8.63 1.05
CA SER A 40 -1.91 -8.27 -0.12
C SER A 40 -2.39 -9.48 -0.92
N LEU A 41 -1.66 -10.60 -0.87
CA LEU A 41 -2.06 -11.84 -1.55
C LEU A 41 -3.33 -12.45 -0.95
N THR A 42 -3.63 -12.18 0.32
CA THR A 42 -4.83 -12.72 0.97
C THR A 42 -6.10 -11.98 0.56
N GLY A 43 -5.99 -10.75 0.04
CA GLY A 43 -7.14 -9.91 -0.32
C GLY A 43 -8.10 -10.58 -1.32
N PRO A 44 -7.64 -10.98 -2.52
CA PRO A 44 -8.49 -11.66 -3.48
C PRO A 44 -9.11 -12.96 -2.95
N ALA A 45 -8.35 -13.73 -2.16
CA ALA A 45 -8.84 -14.96 -1.55
C ALA A 45 -9.98 -14.72 -0.54
N CYS A 46 -9.88 -13.66 0.27
CA CYS A 46 -10.94 -13.26 1.18
C CYS A 46 -12.22 -12.85 0.42
N VAL A 47 -12.09 -12.11 -0.68
CA VAL A 47 -13.24 -11.71 -1.50
C VAL A 47 -13.90 -12.93 -2.16
N SER A 48 -13.12 -13.87 -2.70
CA SER A 48 -13.68 -15.09 -3.29
C SER A 48 -14.39 -15.96 -2.26
N PHE A 49 -13.85 -16.06 -1.04
CA PHE A 49 -14.47 -16.81 0.05
C PHE A 49 -15.81 -16.19 0.45
N LEU A 50 -15.87 -14.86 0.57
CA LEU A 50 -17.12 -14.17 0.92
C LEU A 50 -18.18 -14.32 -0.18
N LYS A 51 -17.78 -14.26 -1.46
CA LYS A 51 -18.70 -14.53 -2.58
C LYS A 51 -19.27 -15.95 -2.54
N ALA A 52 -18.47 -16.95 -2.16
CA ALA A 52 -18.91 -18.33 -2.03
C ALA A 52 -19.90 -18.56 -0.86
N GLN A 53 -19.91 -17.68 0.14
CA GLN A 53 -20.81 -17.71 1.29
C GLN A 53 -22.06 -16.82 1.09
N GLU A 54 -22.37 -16.42 -0.14
CA GLU A 54 -23.49 -15.51 -0.48
C GLU A 54 -23.47 -14.18 0.32
N GLY A 55 -22.29 -13.74 0.75
CA GLY A 55 -22.14 -12.52 1.56
C GLY A 55 -22.41 -12.69 3.06
N VAL A 56 -22.66 -13.92 3.55
CA VAL A 56 -22.82 -14.18 4.99
C VAL A 56 -21.45 -14.09 5.68
N VAL A 57 -21.31 -13.14 6.61
CA VAL A 57 -20.09 -12.91 7.37
C VAL A 57 -20.16 -13.64 8.71
N SER A 58 -19.39 -14.73 8.84
CA SER A 58 -19.19 -15.40 10.13
C SER A 58 -18.35 -14.53 11.09
N THR A 59 -18.63 -14.61 12.39
CA THR A 59 -17.87 -13.91 13.44
C THR A 59 -16.38 -14.18 13.35
N THR A 60 -15.99 -15.43 13.09
CA THR A 60 -14.57 -15.82 12.92
C THR A 60 -13.94 -15.15 11.72
N PHE A 61 -14.66 -15.06 10.60
CA PHE A 61 -14.17 -14.41 9.38
C PHE A 61 -14.00 -12.90 9.56
N TYR A 62 -14.91 -12.26 10.31
CA TYR A 62 -14.78 -10.84 10.66
C TYR A 62 -13.50 -10.56 11.44
N PHE A 63 -13.21 -11.32 12.50
CA PHE A 63 -11.98 -11.14 13.29
C PHE A 63 -10.72 -11.44 12.48
N LEU A 64 -10.76 -12.41 11.57
CA LEU A 64 -9.65 -12.69 10.65
C LEU A 64 -9.34 -11.50 9.73
N ILE A 65 -10.37 -10.92 9.08
CA ILE A 65 -10.20 -9.73 8.23
C ILE A 65 -9.71 -8.54 9.05
N LEU A 66 -10.26 -8.35 10.25
CA LEU A 66 -9.83 -7.29 11.15
C LEU A 66 -8.34 -7.41 11.47
N PHE A 67 -7.89 -8.61 11.82
CA PHE A 67 -6.47 -8.89 12.09
C PHE A 67 -5.59 -8.61 10.87
N ILE A 68 -5.95 -9.13 9.69
CA ILE A 68 -5.21 -8.89 8.44
C ILE A 68 -5.13 -7.39 8.15
N THR A 69 -6.22 -6.65 8.35
CA THR A 69 -6.28 -5.20 8.12
C THR A 69 -5.38 -4.43 9.09
N ILE A 70 -5.37 -4.79 10.37
CA ILE A 70 -4.48 -4.17 11.37
C ILE A 70 -3.01 -4.43 11.01
N MET A 71 -2.66 -5.67 10.65
CA MET A 71 -1.30 -6.02 10.22
C MET A 71 -0.90 -5.28 8.93
N TYR A 72 -1.84 -5.10 7.99
CA TYR A 72 -1.62 -4.34 6.78
C TYR A 72 -1.35 -2.85 7.08
N SER A 73 -2.16 -2.23 7.95
CA SER A 73 -1.96 -0.87 8.43
C SER A 73 -0.61 -0.72 9.15
N PHE A 74 -0.24 -1.68 10.01
CA PHE A 74 1.06 -1.68 10.68
C PHE A 74 2.22 -1.71 9.68
N ALA A 75 2.17 -2.59 8.67
CA ALA A 75 3.21 -2.67 7.65
C ALA A 75 3.32 -1.36 6.84
N SER A 76 2.19 -0.76 6.47
CA SER A 76 2.11 0.48 5.70
C SER A 76 2.58 1.71 6.48
N GLU A 77 2.01 1.92 7.66
CA GLU A 77 2.12 3.17 8.43
C GLU A 77 3.31 3.10 9.38
N CYS A 78 3.45 2.02 10.15
CA CYS A 78 4.53 1.93 11.14
C CYS A 78 5.87 1.66 10.46
N LEU A 79 5.95 0.69 9.54
CA LEU A 79 7.23 0.31 8.94
C LEU A 79 7.60 1.18 7.73
N MET A 80 6.76 1.19 6.68
CA MET A 80 7.11 1.86 5.43
C MET A 80 7.09 3.39 5.58
N PHE A 81 6.02 3.97 6.11
CA PHE A 81 5.89 5.43 6.20
C PHE A 81 6.93 6.05 7.17
N VAL A 82 7.17 5.44 8.34
CA VAL A 82 8.24 5.89 9.24
C VAL A 82 9.61 5.68 8.63
N GLY A 83 9.87 4.53 7.99
CA GLY A 83 11.16 4.23 7.36
C GLY A 83 11.53 5.23 6.26
N VAL A 84 10.59 5.50 5.34
CA VAL A 84 10.82 6.49 4.28
C VAL A 84 10.86 7.92 4.83
N GLY A 85 10.05 8.25 5.84
CA GLY A 85 10.05 9.56 6.48
C GLY A 85 11.39 9.86 7.17
N ALA A 86 11.95 8.88 7.89
CA ALA A 86 13.28 9.00 8.48
C ALA A 86 14.39 9.13 7.43
N PHE A 87 14.28 8.42 6.30
CA PHE A 87 15.18 8.62 5.18
C PHE A 87 15.08 10.04 4.61
N PHE A 88 13.87 10.56 4.36
CA PHE A 88 13.67 11.92 3.88
C PHE A 88 14.21 12.98 4.84
N LEU A 89 14.09 12.77 6.14
CA LEU A 89 14.70 13.64 7.14
C LEU A 89 16.23 13.69 7.02
N ASN A 90 16.88 12.54 6.85
CA ASN A 90 18.34 12.45 6.69
C ASN A 90 18.84 13.10 5.39
N VAL A 91 18.13 12.88 4.28
CA VAL A 91 18.47 13.50 2.99
C VAL A 91 18.26 15.03 3.07
N SER A 92 17.19 15.48 3.72
CA SER A 92 16.89 16.90 3.86
C SER A 92 17.86 17.63 4.79
N SER A 93 18.27 17.02 5.90
CA SER A 93 19.22 17.62 6.84
C SER A 93 20.60 17.86 6.24
N SER A 94 20.97 17.11 5.20
CA SER A 94 22.20 17.32 4.43
C SER A 94 22.26 18.69 3.74
N SER A 95 21.11 19.30 3.45
CA SER A 95 20.97 20.64 2.84
C SER A 95 20.38 21.64 3.85
N ILE A 96 21.19 22.04 4.84
CA ILE A 96 20.81 22.89 6.00
C ILE A 96 19.95 24.11 5.62
N HIS A 97 20.23 24.77 4.49
CA HIS A 97 19.51 25.99 4.09
C HIS A 97 18.09 25.75 3.54
N VAL A 98 17.75 24.52 3.14
CA VAL A 98 16.49 24.20 2.43
C VAL A 98 15.83 22.91 2.96
N ALA A 99 16.25 22.44 4.14
CA ALA A 99 15.81 21.16 4.69
C ALA A 99 14.28 21.05 4.82
N GLY A 100 13.61 22.10 5.31
CA GLY A 100 12.15 22.08 5.48
C GLY A 100 11.37 22.00 4.17
N SER A 101 11.75 22.82 3.18
CA SER A 101 11.10 22.82 1.86
C SER A 101 11.34 21.52 1.11
N TYR A 102 12.55 20.96 1.19
CA TYR A 102 12.89 19.69 0.56
C TYR A 102 12.14 18.51 1.20
N LEU A 103 12.07 18.47 2.53
CA LEU A 103 11.28 17.48 3.28
C LEU A 103 9.80 17.54 2.90
N THR A 104 9.24 18.74 2.81
CA THR A 104 7.84 18.95 2.42
C THR A 104 7.59 18.45 1.01
N LEU A 105 8.46 18.80 0.07
CA LEU A 105 8.35 18.37 -1.33
C LEU A 105 8.43 16.83 -1.46
N LEU A 106 9.37 16.19 -0.77
CA LEU A 106 9.50 14.72 -0.77
C LEU A 106 8.25 14.04 -0.18
N ASN A 107 7.71 14.58 0.91
CA ASN A 107 6.46 14.09 1.50
C ASN A 107 5.27 14.27 0.55
N THR A 108 5.15 15.41 -0.11
CA THR A 108 4.11 15.67 -1.12
C THR A 108 4.21 14.69 -2.29
N SER A 109 5.43 14.50 -2.83
CA SER A 109 5.68 13.56 -3.92
C SER A 109 5.33 12.12 -3.51
N SER A 110 5.70 11.72 -2.29
CA SER A 110 5.40 10.39 -1.76
C SER A 110 3.90 10.15 -1.59
N ASN A 111 3.18 11.12 -1.00
CA ASN A 111 1.72 11.03 -0.81
C ASN A 111 0.95 11.02 -2.15
N MET A 112 1.42 11.79 -3.13
CA MET A 112 0.90 11.76 -4.49
C MET A 112 1.11 10.38 -5.13
N GLY A 113 2.34 9.84 -5.03
CA GLY A 113 2.72 8.50 -5.47
C GLY A 113 1.85 7.39 -4.87
N GLY A 114 1.47 7.53 -3.61
CA GLY A 114 0.61 6.57 -2.90
C GLY A 114 -0.88 6.62 -3.28
N THR A 115 -1.33 7.62 -4.03
CA THR A 115 -2.77 7.85 -4.28
C THR A 115 -3.14 7.78 -5.76
N TRP A 116 -2.31 8.29 -6.68
CA TRP A 116 -2.67 8.42 -8.10
C TRP A 116 -3.08 7.09 -8.76
N HIS A 117 -2.43 5.98 -8.38
CA HIS A 117 -2.69 4.67 -8.96
C HIS A 117 -4.07 4.12 -8.59
N LYS A 118 -4.70 4.57 -7.49
CA LYS A 118 -5.99 4.03 -7.06
C LYS A 118 -7.10 4.33 -8.06
N ALA A 119 -7.15 5.57 -8.57
CA ALA A 119 -8.12 5.97 -9.57
C ALA A 119 -7.92 5.21 -10.88
N LEU A 120 -6.65 5.04 -11.30
CA LEU A 120 -6.30 4.25 -12.48
C LEU A 120 -6.74 2.79 -12.34
N THR A 121 -6.46 2.16 -11.19
CA THR A 121 -6.86 0.77 -10.92
C THR A 121 -8.36 0.60 -10.99
N LEU A 122 -9.14 1.48 -10.36
CA LEU A 122 -10.60 1.41 -10.39
C LEU A 122 -11.15 1.58 -11.82
N TRP A 123 -10.61 2.54 -12.58
CA TRP A 123 -10.97 2.74 -13.98
C TRP A 123 -10.66 1.51 -14.85
N LEU A 124 -9.54 0.83 -14.61
CA LEU A 124 -9.19 -0.41 -15.29
C LEU A 124 -10.11 -1.58 -14.91
N VAL A 125 -10.49 -1.70 -13.63
CA VAL A 125 -11.42 -2.75 -13.15
C VAL A 125 -12.73 -2.66 -13.93
N ASP A 126 -13.28 -1.45 -14.07
CA ASP A 126 -14.54 -1.24 -14.78
C ASP A 126 -14.43 -1.63 -16.26
N ARG A 127 -13.30 -1.30 -16.91
CA ARG A 127 -13.05 -1.63 -18.32
C ARG A 127 -12.80 -3.10 -18.58
N LEU A 128 -12.21 -3.81 -17.63
CA LEU A 128 -11.89 -5.24 -17.73
C LEU A 128 -13.02 -6.14 -17.24
N THR A 129 -14.04 -5.58 -16.60
CA THR A 129 -15.20 -6.34 -16.14
C THR A 129 -16.11 -6.67 -17.31
N TRP A 130 -16.26 -7.97 -17.60
CA TRP A 130 -17.15 -8.47 -18.64
C TRP A 130 -18.47 -8.95 -18.03
N ARG A 131 -19.58 -8.45 -18.57
CA ARG A 131 -20.94 -8.82 -18.18
C ARG A 131 -21.62 -9.54 -19.35
N GLU A 132 -22.49 -10.50 -19.05
CA GLU A 132 -23.28 -11.15 -20.10
C GLU A 132 -24.38 -10.21 -20.59
N ASP A 133 -24.82 -10.37 -21.84
CA ASP A 133 -25.97 -9.64 -22.35
C ASP A 133 -27.23 -10.18 -21.66
N CYS A 134 -27.96 -9.29 -20.98
CA CYS A 134 -29.24 -9.62 -20.38
C CYS A 134 -30.29 -8.61 -20.82
N ILE A 135 -31.53 -9.10 -20.94
CA ILE A 135 -32.69 -8.25 -21.20
C ILE A 135 -33.11 -7.66 -19.86
N ILE A 136 -32.93 -6.36 -19.69
CA ILE A 136 -33.40 -5.64 -18.50
C ILE A 136 -34.90 -5.37 -18.71
N PRO A 137 -35.81 -5.94 -17.90
CA PRO A 137 -37.22 -5.61 -17.96
C PRO A 137 -37.43 -4.11 -17.71
N PRO A 138 -38.37 -3.44 -18.40
CA PRO A 138 -38.61 -2.00 -18.23
C PRO A 138 -39.05 -1.62 -16.80
N ASP A 139 -39.58 -2.58 -16.05
CA ASP A 139 -40.08 -2.40 -14.68
C ASP A 139 -39.03 -2.81 -13.62
N ALA A 140 -37.85 -3.26 -14.05
CA ALA A 140 -36.82 -3.72 -13.14
C ALA A 140 -36.14 -2.53 -12.46
N ALA A 141 -36.08 -2.58 -11.12
CA ALA A 141 -35.40 -1.57 -10.32
C ALA A 141 -33.99 -1.31 -10.87
N ALA A 142 -33.60 -0.04 -10.99
CA ALA A 142 -32.29 0.40 -11.45
C ALA A 142 -31.21 -0.27 -10.59
N GLY A 143 -30.64 -1.37 -11.08
CA GLY A 143 -29.80 -2.25 -10.27
C GLY A 143 -29.81 -3.73 -10.66
N THR A 144 -30.73 -4.18 -11.52
CA THR A 144 -30.64 -5.50 -12.19
C THR A 144 -29.57 -5.46 -13.28
N LEU A 145 -28.32 -5.34 -12.84
CA LEU A 145 -27.16 -5.45 -13.70
C LEU A 145 -27.02 -6.91 -14.14
N CYS A 146 -26.81 -7.12 -15.43
CA CYS A 146 -26.55 -8.44 -15.98
C CYS A 146 -25.43 -9.16 -15.22
N PRO A 147 -25.50 -10.49 -15.07
CA PRO A 147 -24.55 -11.24 -14.29
C PRO A 147 -23.12 -11.00 -14.80
N VAL A 148 -22.21 -10.69 -13.87
CA VAL A 148 -20.79 -10.50 -14.16
C VAL A 148 -20.17 -11.87 -14.40
N LYS A 149 -19.65 -12.09 -15.61
CA LYS A 149 -18.98 -13.33 -16.00
C LYS A 149 -17.50 -13.32 -15.62
N TYR A 150 -16.83 -12.21 -15.93
CA TYR A 150 -15.44 -11.97 -15.54
C TYR A 150 -15.36 -10.67 -14.76
N ASP A 151 -14.91 -10.78 -13.51
CA ASP A 151 -14.70 -9.63 -12.64
C ASP A 151 -13.28 -9.09 -12.83
N GLY A 152 -13.17 -7.86 -13.33
CA GLY A 152 -11.89 -7.20 -13.61
C GLY A 152 -11.01 -7.07 -12.36
N TYR A 153 -11.60 -7.13 -11.16
CA TYR A 153 -10.86 -7.16 -9.89
C TYR A 153 -9.85 -8.31 -9.82
N TYR A 154 -10.24 -9.53 -10.20
CA TYR A 154 -9.35 -10.70 -10.11
C TYR A 154 -8.28 -10.66 -11.21
N VAL A 155 -8.64 -10.19 -12.41
CA VAL A 155 -7.69 -10.02 -13.52
C VAL A 155 -6.58 -9.04 -13.13
N ILE A 156 -6.94 -7.87 -12.59
CA ILE A 156 -5.96 -6.86 -12.20
C ILE A 156 -5.16 -7.31 -10.98
N SER A 157 -5.81 -7.91 -9.98
CA SER A 157 -5.12 -8.37 -8.78
C SER A 157 -4.06 -9.42 -9.11
N THR A 158 -4.37 -10.39 -9.98
CA THR A 158 -3.41 -11.41 -10.41
C THR A 158 -2.30 -10.83 -11.29
N ALA A 159 -2.61 -9.86 -12.16
CA ALA A 159 -1.61 -9.19 -13.01
C ALA A 159 -0.65 -8.28 -12.22
N LEU A 160 -1.11 -7.62 -11.15
CA LEU A 160 -0.28 -6.72 -10.35
C LEU A 160 0.65 -7.43 -9.37
N VAL A 161 0.38 -8.69 -9.01
CA VAL A 161 1.26 -9.50 -8.14
C VAL A 161 2.68 -9.64 -8.71
N PRO A 162 2.90 -10.10 -9.96
CA PRO A 162 4.25 -10.20 -10.51
C PRO A 162 4.90 -8.83 -10.68
N VAL A 163 4.14 -7.79 -11.02
CA VAL A 163 4.65 -6.41 -11.11
C VAL A 163 5.18 -5.95 -9.75
N ALA A 164 4.40 -6.14 -8.68
CA ALA A 164 4.83 -5.85 -7.32
C ALA A 164 6.05 -6.69 -6.92
N ALA A 165 6.09 -7.98 -7.23
CA ALA A 165 7.24 -8.82 -6.95
C ALA A 165 8.52 -8.31 -7.63
N VAL A 166 8.46 -7.95 -8.91
CA VAL A 166 9.61 -7.41 -9.66
C VAL A 166 10.09 -6.08 -9.08
N ILE A 167 9.17 -5.17 -8.76
CA ILE A 167 9.49 -3.89 -8.11
C ILE A 167 10.12 -4.13 -6.73
N GLY A 168 9.57 -5.06 -5.96
CA GLY A 168 10.10 -5.45 -4.65
C GLY A 168 11.54 -5.99 -4.74
N LEU A 169 11.82 -6.86 -5.72
CA LEU A 169 13.16 -7.37 -5.97
C LEU A 169 14.13 -6.27 -6.41
N TYR A 170 13.66 -5.33 -7.22
CA TYR A 170 14.43 -4.16 -7.61
C TYR A 170 14.76 -3.29 -6.38
N PHE A 171 13.77 -2.97 -5.55
CA PHE A 171 13.98 -2.20 -4.32
C PHE A 171 14.87 -2.91 -3.31
N ALA A 172 14.75 -4.23 -3.16
CA ALA A 172 15.61 -5.01 -2.27
C ALA A 172 17.10 -4.93 -2.66
N LYS A 173 17.40 -4.69 -3.94
CA LYS A 173 18.78 -4.47 -4.42
C LYS A 173 19.20 -3.01 -4.32
N THR A 174 18.33 -2.07 -4.70
CA THR A 174 18.67 -0.67 -4.86
C THR A 174 18.66 0.11 -3.54
N LEU A 175 17.68 -0.13 -2.66
CA LEU A 175 17.50 0.64 -1.43
C LEU A 175 18.67 0.45 -0.41
N PRO A 176 19.22 -0.76 -0.21
CA PRO A 176 20.38 -0.92 0.67
C PRO A 176 21.65 -0.25 0.12
N TRP A 177 21.76 -0.09 -1.19
CA TRP A 177 22.84 0.68 -1.80
C TRP A 177 22.65 2.19 -1.54
N LEU A 178 21.44 2.72 -1.75
CA LEU A 178 21.09 4.11 -1.42
C LEU A 178 21.34 4.43 0.06
N ALA A 179 21.06 3.48 0.96
CA ALA A 179 21.29 3.62 2.40
C ALA A 179 22.77 3.78 2.79
N LYS A 180 23.70 3.33 1.93
CA LYS A 180 25.15 3.40 2.19
C LYS A 180 25.82 4.66 1.63
N LEU A 181 25.09 5.46 0.87
CA LEU A 181 25.64 6.69 0.29
C LEU A 181 25.93 7.72 1.39
N PRO A 182 27.07 8.42 1.32
CA PRO A 182 27.40 9.45 2.30
C PRO A 182 26.46 10.66 2.17
N ASP A 183 26.28 11.40 3.26
CA ASP A 183 25.42 12.60 3.32
C ASP A 183 25.80 13.67 2.27
N SER A 184 27.05 13.69 1.84
CA SER A 184 27.52 14.57 0.77
C SER A 184 26.83 14.33 -0.57
N SER A 185 26.40 13.11 -0.86
CA SER A 185 25.69 12.76 -2.10
C SER A 185 24.28 13.37 -2.17
N TRP A 186 23.73 13.80 -1.04
CA TRP A 186 22.39 14.37 -0.93
C TRP A 186 22.38 15.90 -0.88
N LYS A 187 23.55 16.54 -0.94
CA LYS A 187 23.66 18.00 -0.91
C LYS A 187 23.24 18.60 -2.25
N ALA A 188 22.35 19.58 -2.22
CA ALA A 188 22.11 20.41 -3.38
C ALA A 188 23.40 21.17 -3.74
N SER A 189 23.81 21.10 -5.01
CA SER A 189 24.96 21.85 -5.51
C SER A 189 24.73 23.35 -5.28
N LYS A 190 25.70 24.05 -4.69
CA LYS A 190 25.71 25.52 -4.67
C LYS A 190 25.95 25.97 -6.11
N ARG A 191 24.88 26.34 -6.80
CA ARG A 191 24.94 27.06 -8.07
C ARG A 191 24.65 28.53 -7.83
#